data_AF-A0A4R0YQS9-F1
#
_entry.id   AF-A0A4R0YQS9-F1
#
_cell.length_a   1.000
_cell.length_b   1.000
_cell.length_c   1.000
_cell.angle_alpha   90.00
_cell.angle_beta   90.00
_cell.angle_gamma   90.00
#
_symmetry.space_group_name_H-M   'P 1'
#
loop_
_entity.id
_entity.type
_entity.pdbx_description
1 polymer ?
#
loop_
_entity_poly.entity_id
_entity_poly.type
_entity_poly.pdbx_seq_one_letter_code
_entity_poly.pdbx_strand_id
1 'polypeptide(L)'
;MIKRTFGMAALVLACAGAMTALPVTQARAAEAEVKCDLSFSLAGWSVIYKHAEGEGTVVCSNGQRANVKITVNGGGLTAGKYRIDNGKGDITHVRSIDDVFGDYAQAGAEAGVGKSGEAQVLTKGTTSLALHGSGEGINLGVSIGAFSITKR
;
A
#
# COMPACT_ATOMS: atom_id res chain seq x y z
N MET A 1 51.35 -56.92 41.02
CA MET A 1 50.45 -57.53 40.00
C MET A 1 49.11 -56.81 40.08
N ILE A 2 48.57 -56.36 38.93
CA ILE A 2 47.13 -56.16 38.61
C ILE A 2 46.27 -55.35 39.60
N LYS A 3 45.41 -54.40 39.22
CA LYS A 3 45.06 -53.60 38.04
C LYS A 3 43.77 -52.91 38.51
N ARG A 4 43.56 -51.64 38.12
CA ARG A 4 42.24 -51.02 37.87
C ARG A 4 41.41 -50.67 39.12
N THR A 5 40.69 -49.56 39.23
CA THR A 5 40.25 -48.50 38.29
C THR A 5 39.62 -47.42 39.18
N PHE A 6 40.02 -46.15 39.07
CA PHE A 6 39.23 -45.08 38.43
C PHE A 6 37.75 -45.08 38.85
N GLY A 7 37.20 -44.04 39.46
CA GLY A 7 37.73 -42.72 39.75
C GLY A 7 36.65 -41.86 40.39
N MET A 8 37.05 -40.97 41.28
CA MET A 8 36.23 -39.84 41.72
C MET A 8 37.17 -38.76 42.28
N ALA A 9 37.65 -37.91 41.38
CA ALA A 9 38.43 -36.71 41.64
C ALA A 9 37.91 -35.67 40.65
N ALA A 10 37.73 -34.40 40.96
CA ALA A 10 37.89 -33.67 42.20
C ALA A 10 37.04 -32.39 42.09
N LEU A 11 36.41 -32.07 43.21
CA LEU A 11 36.23 -30.75 43.82
C LEU A 11 37.07 -29.56 43.25
N VAL A 12 36.38 -28.41 43.12
CA VAL A 12 36.72 -27.05 43.61
C VAL A 12 36.68 -25.91 42.57
N LEU A 13 35.72 -25.01 42.83
CA LEU A 13 35.64 -23.54 42.65
C LEU A 13 36.51 -22.84 41.59
N ALA A 14 35.84 -22.06 40.72
CA ALA A 14 36.32 -20.74 40.30
C ALA A 14 35.14 -19.82 39.92
N CYS A 15 34.88 -18.82 40.76
CA CYS A 15 34.09 -17.63 40.40
C CYS A 15 34.92 -16.75 39.46
N ALA A 16 34.47 -16.49 38.23
CA ALA A 16 34.79 -15.27 37.48
C ALA A 16 34.01 -15.19 36.16
N GLY A 17 33.16 -14.15 36.04
CA GLY A 17 32.89 -13.41 34.81
C GLY A 17 32.49 -14.17 33.56
N ALA A 18 31.19 -14.25 33.29
CA ALA A 18 30.71 -14.27 31.91
C ALA A 18 29.59 -13.22 31.80
N MET A 19 29.93 -12.10 31.17
CA MET A 19 29.02 -11.03 30.80
C MET A 19 27.85 -11.65 30.05
N THR A 20 26.63 -11.51 30.57
CA THR A 20 25.41 -11.87 29.86
C THR A 20 25.32 -10.97 28.64
N ALA A 21 25.68 -11.49 27.47
CA ALA A 21 25.45 -10.84 26.19
C ALA A 21 23.94 -10.60 26.06
N LEU A 22 23.53 -9.35 26.28
CA LEU A 22 22.18 -8.90 25.97
C LEU A 22 21.95 -9.16 24.46
N PRO A 23 20.84 -9.77 24.06
CA PRO A 23 20.49 -9.81 22.65
C PRO A 23 20.33 -8.36 22.20
N VAL A 24 21.25 -7.89 21.37
CA VAL A 24 21.06 -6.67 20.60
C VAL A 24 19.93 -6.98 19.63
N THR A 25 18.69 -6.75 20.08
CA THR A 25 17.56 -6.64 19.16
C THR A 25 17.91 -5.52 18.20
N GLN A 26 18.35 -5.91 17.01
CA GLN A 26 18.49 -4.98 15.90
C GLN A 26 17.10 -4.37 15.70
N ALA A 27 16.96 -3.12 16.13
CA ALA A 27 15.84 -2.31 15.73
C ALA A 27 15.89 -2.27 14.21
N ARG A 28 15.04 -3.06 13.55
CA ARG A 28 14.79 -2.87 12.12
C ARG A 28 14.24 -1.47 12.03
N ALA A 29 15.07 -0.54 11.60
CA ALA A 29 14.59 0.74 11.10
C ALA A 29 13.51 0.37 10.09
N ALA A 30 12.25 0.65 10.42
CA ALA A 30 11.20 0.64 9.43
C ALA A 30 11.73 1.54 8.31
N GLU A 31 11.99 0.99 7.12
CA GLU A 31 12.28 1.80 5.94
C GLU A 31 11.24 2.91 5.95
N ALA A 32 11.69 4.16 5.92
CA ALA A 32 10.79 5.30 6.05
C ALA A 32 9.76 5.20 4.93
N GLU A 33 8.56 4.76 5.28
CA GLU A 33 7.50 4.53 4.31
C GLU A 33 7.14 5.88 3.71
N VAL A 34 7.41 6.02 2.41
CA VAL A 34 7.03 7.21 1.67
C VAL A 34 5.51 7.14 1.51
N LYS A 35 4.84 8.26 1.72
CA LYS A 35 3.42 8.41 1.41
C LYS A 35 3.32 9.31 0.18
N CYS A 36 2.42 9.00 -0.73
CA CYS A 36 2.20 9.84 -1.90
C CYS A 36 0.73 10.20 -2.05
N ASP A 37 0.47 11.48 -2.27
CA ASP A 37 -0.84 12.03 -2.56
C ASP A 37 -1.06 12.05 -4.07
N LEU A 38 -2.19 11.53 -4.51
CA LEU A 38 -2.66 11.55 -5.89
C LEU A 38 -3.78 12.57 -6.04
N SER A 39 -3.63 13.48 -6.99
CA SER A 39 -4.72 14.36 -7.45
C SER A 39 -4.97 14.10 -8.93
N PHE A 40 -6.23 13.92 -9.32
CA PHE A 40 -6.55 13.51 -10.69
C PHE A 40 -7.91 13.99 -11.17
N SER A 41 -8.06 14.02 -12.49
CA SER A 41 -9.33 14.27 -13.16
C SER A 41 -9.54 13.18 -14.23
N LEU A 42 -10.75 12.63 -14.31
CA LEU A 42 -11.11 11.59 -15.28
C LEU A 42 -12.33 12.04 -16.09
N ALA A 43 -12.37 11.64 -17.35
CA ALA A 43 -13.57 11.68 -18.16
C ALA A 43 -13.83 10.29 -18.74
N GLY A 44 -15.07 9.85 -18.69
CA GLY A 44 -15.44 8.52 -19.11
C GLY A 44 -16.82 8.46 -19.73
N TRP A 45 -17.08 7.33 -20.36
CA TRP A 45 -18.39 6.97 -20.86
C TRP A 45 -18.74 5.58 -20.34
N SER A 46 -20.02 5.35 -20.09
CA SER A 46 -20.56 4.10 -19.61
C SER A 46 -21.73 3.69 -20.48
N VAL A 47 -21.73 2.44 -20.95
CA VAL A 47 -22.92 1.83 -21.59
C VAL A 47 -23.19 0.46 -20.98
N ILE A 48 -22.14 -0.32 -20.66
CA ILE A 48 -22.18 -1.60 -19.89
C ILE A 48 -20.86 -1.79 -19.12
N TYR A 49 -19.73 -1.50 -19.77
CA TYR A 49 -18.40 -1.45 -19.18
C TYR A 49 -18.05 0.02 -18.90
N LYS A 50 -17.56 0.31 -17.70
CA LYS A 50 -17.14 1.67 -17.33
C LYS A 50 -15.67 1.83 -17.61
N HIS A 51 -15.38 2.70 -18.56
CA HIS A 51 -14.03 3.08 -18.91
C HIS A 51 -13.90 4.60 -18.78
N ALA A 52 -12.90 5.02 -18.02
CA ALA A 52 -12.51 6.41 -17.92
C ALA A 52 -11.00 6.56 -18.04
N GLU A 53 -10.59 7.61 -18.73
CA GLU A 53 -9.20 8.02 -18.80
C GLU A 53 -9.06 9.43 -18.26
N GLY A 54 -7.86 9.75 -17.82
CA GLY A 54 -7.52 11.10 -17.47
C GLY A 54 -6.08 11.25 -17.04
N GLU A 55 -5.83 12.36 -16.38
CA GLU A 55 -4.48 12.76 -15.97
C GLU A 55 -4.48 13.15 -14.50
N GLY A 56 -3.31 13.07 -13.89
CA GLY A 56 -3.12 13.45 -12.51
C GLY A 56 -1.67 13.80 -12.19
N THR A 57 -1.49 14.18 -10.93
CA THR A 57 -0.18 14.46 -10.35
C THR A 57 -0.04 13.68 -9.06
N VAL A 58 1.09 13.00 -8.93
CA VAL A 58 1.51 12.32 -7.70
C VAL A 58 2.55 13.19 -7.01
N VAL A 59 2.40 13.37 -5.70
CA VAL A 59 3.35 14.10 -4.85
C VAL A 59 3.68 13.23 -3.65
N CYS A 60 4.95 12.90 -3.48
CA CYS A 60 5.42 12.05 -2.40
C CYS A 60 6.05 12.86 -1.27
N SER A 61 5.97 12.35 -0.04
CA SER A 61 6.50 12.98 1.17
C SER A 61 8.03 13.15 1.15
N ASN A 62 8.73 12.38 0.32
CA ASN A 62 10.17 12.50 0.08
C ASN A 62 10.52 13.58 -0.99
N GLY A 63 9.54 14.35 -1.45
CA GLY A 63 9.72 15.42 -2.44
C GLY A 63 9.64 14.97 -3.90
N GLN A 64 9.52 13.67 -4.18
CA GLN A 64 9.34 13.18 -5.54
C GLN A 64 7.95 13.54 -6.09
N ARG A 65 7.89 13.86 -7.39
CA ARG A 65 6.65 14.23 -8.07
C ARG A 65 6.61 13.66 -9.48
N ALA A 66 5.43 13.29 -9.95
CA ALA A 66 5.23 12.79 -11.30
C ALA A 66 3.87 13.21 -11.86
N ASN A 67 3.84 13.56 -13.14
CA ASN A 67 2.60 13.61 -13.90
C ASN A 67 2.27 12.22 -14.42
N VAL A 68 1.01 11.83 -14.30
CA VAL A 68 0.57 10.47 -14.58
C VAL A 68 -0.62 10.46 -15.50
N LYS A 69 -0.68 9.46 -16.37
CA LYS A 69 -1.91 9.07 -17.06
C LYS A 69 -2.62 8.02 -16.21
N ILE A 70 -3.93 8.15 -16.10
CA ILE A 70 -4.77 7.25 -15.31
C ILE A 70 -5.79 6.61 -16.23
N THR A 71 -5.95 5.29 -16.10
CA THR A 71 -6.98 4.52 -16.77
C THR A 71 -7.77 3.75 -15.73
N VAL A 72 -9.09 3.92 -15.73
CA VAL A 72 -9.99 3.26 -14.79
C VAL A 72 -10.95 2.39 -15.55
N ASN A 73 -11.02 1.13 -15.13
CA ASN A 73 -11.92 0.13 -15.66
C ASN A 73 -12.78 -0.42 -14.53
N GLY A 74 -14.08 -0.52 -14.74
CA GLY A 74 -15.00 -1.00 -13.71
C GLY A 74 -16.34 -1.49 -14.25
N GLY A 75 -17.13 -2.04 -13.33
CA GLY A 75 -18.49 -2.49 -13.59
C GLY A 75 -19.50 -1.58 -12.88
N GLY A 76 -20.68 -1.40 -13.48
CA GLY A 76 -21.78 -0.72 -12.81
C GLY A 76 -23.04 -0.61 -13.66
N LEU A 77 -24.17 -0.42 -12.99
CA LEU A 77 -25.51 -0.42 -13.61
C LEU A 77 -25.87 0.89 -14.32
N THR A 78 -25.07 1.95 -14.15
CA THR A 78 -25.37 3.26 -14.74
C THR A 78 -24.68 3.45 -16.09
N ALA A 79 -25.48 3.72 -17.13
CA ALA A 79 -25.04 4.15 -18.44
C ALA A 79 -25.05 5.69 -18.51
N GLY A 80 -24.07 6.29 -19.19
CA GLY A 80 -23.94 7.73 -19.35
C GLY A 80 -22.49 8.20 -19.41
N LYS A 81 -22.28 9.45 -19.84
CA LYS A 81 -21.01 10.15 -19.69
C LYS A 81 -20.85 10.60 -18.25
N TYR A 82 -19.64 10.49 -17.71
CA TYR A 82 -19.34 11.00 -16.38
C TYR A 82 -17.94 11.63 -16.37
N ARG A 83 -17.73 12.53 -15.41
CA ARG A 83 -16.49 13.28 -15.26
C ARG A 83 -16.18 13.44 -13.78
N ILE A 84 -14.90 13.34 -13.45
CA ILE A 84 -14.33 13.57 -12.12
C ILE A 84 -13.33 14.70 -12.29
N ASP A 85 -13.55 15.84 -11.63
CA ASP A 85 -12.65 16.99 -11.83
C ASP A 85 -11.63 17.17 -10.71
N ASN A 86 -11.85 16.58 -9.53
CA ASN A 86 -11.00 16.77 -8.35
C ASN A 86 -10.85 15.48 -7.54
N GLY A 87 -10.59 14.36 -8.22
CA GLY A 87 -10.32 13.09 -7.57
C GLY A 87 -9.08 13.18 -6.68
N LYS A 88 -9.16 12.57 -5.50
CA LYS A 88 -8.06 12.48 -4.54
C LYS A 88 -7.81 11.02 -4.17
N GLY A 89 -6.57 10.68 -3.90
CA GLY A 89 -6.23 9.39 -3.33
C GLY A 89 -4.90 9.40 -2.59
N ASP A 90 -4.76 8.50 -1.64
CA ASP A 90 -3.55 8.31 -0.86
C ASP A 90 -2.90 6.99 -1.24
N ILE A 91 -1.61 7.04 -1.54
CA ILE A 91 -0.78 5.88 -1.87
C ILE A 91 0.19 5.65 -0.74
N THR A 92 0.14 4.44 -0.19
CA THR A 92 0.94 4.00 0.96
C THR A 92 1.68 2.72 0.63
N HIS A 93 2.63 2.36 1.49
CA HIS A 93 3.55 1.23 1.30
C HIS A 93 4.35 1.39 0.00
N VAL A 94 4.92 2.59 -0.20
CA VAL A 94 5.85 2.91 -1.28
C VAL A 94 7.21 3.28 -0.72
N ARG A 95 8.28 2.90 -1.43
CA ARG A 95 9.67 3.27 -1.10
C ARG A 95 10.16 4.41 -1.97
N SER A 96 9.71 4.45 -3.22
CA SER A 96 9.95 5.54 -4.16
C SER A 96 8.74 5.77 -5.05
N ILE A 97 8.75 6.87 -5.81
CA ILE A 97 7.69 7.16 -6.78
C ILE A 97 7.55 6.10 -7.88
N ASP A 98 8.57 5.28 -8.12
CA ASP A 98 8.48 4.19 -9.10
C ASP A 98 7.53 3.08 -8.62
N ASP A 99 7.42 2.89 -7.30
CA ASP A 99 6.45 1.96 -6.69
C ASP A 99 5.00 2.45 -6.88
N VAL A 100 4.77 3.67 -7.40
CA VAL A 100 3.41 4.18 -7.68
C VAL A 100 2.85 3.63 -8.99
N PHE A 101 3.68 3.43 -10.02
CA PHE A 101 3.20 3.05 -11.36
C PHE A 101 2.78 1.58 -11.46
N GLY A 102 1.67 1.31 -12.14
CA GLY A 102 1.13 -0.02 -12.38
C GLY A 102 -0.37 -0.12 -12.13
N ASP A 103 -0.86 -1.37 -12.12
CA ASP A 103 -2.28 -1.67 -12.02
C ASP A 103 -2.68 -2.01 -10.58
N TYR A 104 -3.66 -1.28 -10.07
CA TYR A 104 -4.28 -1.50 -8.77
C TYR A 104 -5.62 -2.19 -8.97
N ALA A 105 -5.85 -3.26 -8.21
CA ALA A 105 -7.11 -4.00 -8.23
C ALA A 105 -7.81 -3.88 -6.87
N GLN A 106 -9.12 -4.05 -6.87
CA GLN A 106 -9.89 -4.03 -5.62
C GLN A 106 -9.42 -5.14 -4.67
N ALA A 107 -9.12 -4.77 -3.44
CA ALA A 107 -8.51 -5.65 -2.45
C ALA A 107 -9.53 -6.01 -1.36
N GLY A 108 -10.12 -7.20 -1.44
CA GLY A 108 -10.94 -7.77 -0.37
C GLY A 108 -12.29 -7.06 -0.12
N ALA A 109 -13.12 -7.70 0.70
CA ALA A 109 -14.49 -7.27 1.02
C ALA A 109 -14.53 -5.83 1.56
N GLU A 110 -15.57 -5.11 1.15
CA GLU A 110 -15.84 -3.70 1.29
C GLU A 110 -15.14 -3.03 2.50
N ALA A 111 -14.08 -2.27 2.24
CA ALA A 111 -13.48 -1.40 3.26
C ALA A 111 -14.51 -0.33 3.68
N GLY A 112 -15.24 -0.62 4.76
CA GLY A 112 -15.92 0.35 5.61
C GLY A 112 -17.10 1.10 4.99
N VAL A 113 -18.25 0.45 4.87
CA VAL A 113 -19.55 1.15 4.94
C VAL A 113 -19.72 1.65 6.37
N GLY A 114 -19.15 2.82 6.67
CA GLY A 114 -19.07 3.33 8.04
C GLY A 114 -18.99 4.84 8.08
N LYS A 115 -20.14 5.49 7.88
CA LYS A 115 -20.40 6.93 8.07
C LYS A 115 -19.64 7.86 7.11
N SER A 116 -20.32 8.24 6.04
CA SER A 116 -20.14 9.49 5.30
C SER A 116 -18.72 9.74 4.75
N GLY A 117 -18.43 9.10 3.62
CA GLY A 117 -17.20 9.27 2.85
C GLY A 117 -16.85 7.96 2.19
N GLU A 118 -17.44 7.69 1.01
CA GLU A 118 -17.09 6.50 0.24
C GLU A 118 -15.60 6.60 -0.13
N ALA A 119 -14.75 5.80 0.52
CA ALA A 119 -13.35 5.66 0.19
C ALA A 119 -13.10 4.23 -0.30
N GLN A 120 -12.75 4.07 -1.57
CA GLN A 120 -12.45 2.75 -2.14
C GLN A 120 -10.95 2.46 -2.02
N VAL A 121 -10.60 1.30 -1.47
CA VAL A 121 -9.21 0.85 -1.39
C VAL A 121 -8.90 -0.16 -2.50
N LEU A 122 -7.76 0.04 -3.15
CA LEU A 122 -7.20 -0.79 -4.21
C LEU A 122 -5.75 -1.16 -3.84
N THR A 123 -5.27 -2.31 -4.28
CA THR A 123 -3.89 -2.74 -3.99
C THR A 123 -3.15 -3.17 -5.25
N LYS A 124 -1.84 -2.97 -5.22
CA LYS A 124 -0.86 -3.49 -6.17
C LYS A 124 0.29 -4.11 -5.39
N GLY A 125 0.32 -5.43 -5.30
CA GLY A 125 1.26 -6.12 -4.41
C GLY A 125 1.06 -5.66 -2.96
N THR A 126 2.09 -5.05 -2.36
CA THR A 126 2.03 -4.47 -1.01
C THR A 126 1.58 -3.01 -0.99
N THR A 127 1.59 -2.33 -2.14
CA THR A 127 1.22 -0.92 -2.25
C THR A 127 -0.30 -0.77 -2.22
N SER A 128 -0.79 0.17 -1.41
CA SER A 128 -2.21 0.44 -1.24
C SER A 128 -2.57 1.83 -1.73
N LEU A 129 -3.65 1.93 -2.50
CA LEU A 129 -4.25 3.16 -3.01
C LEU A 129 -5.65 3.31 -2.42
N ALA A 130 -5.86 4.31 -1.57
CA ALA A 130 -7.17 4.70 -1.08
C ALA A 130 -7.69 5.87 -1.92
N LEU A 131 -8.82 5.71 -2.59
CA LEU A 131 -9.49 6.76 -3.37
C LEU A 131 -10.56 7.43 -2.53
N HIS A 132 -10.62 8.75 -2.55
CA HIS A 132 -11.60 9.55 -1.81
C HIS A 132 -12.67 10.10 -2.74
N GLY A 133 -13.94 9.80 -2.49
CA GLY A 133 -15.07 10.32 -3.25
C GLY A 133 -15.43 11.75 -2.84
N SER A 134 -15.28 12.72 -3.76
CA SER A 134 -15.84 14.06 -3.61
C SER A 134 -16.10 14.66 -5.00
N GLY A 135 -17.36 14.66 -5.44
CA GLY A 135 -17.75 15.29 -6.71
C GLY A 135 -19.24 15.15 -7.02
N GLU A 136 -19.84 16.22 -7.54
CA GLU A 136 -21.23 16.30 -8.00
C GLU A 136 -21.54 15.17 -9.00
N GLY A 137 -22.32 14.18 -8.57
CA GLY A 137 -22.74 13.04 -9.39
C GLY A 137 -21.97 11.73 -9.16
N ILE A 138 -21.07 11.67 -8.18
CA ILE A 138 -20.34 10.44 -7.82
C ILE A 138 -20.75 10.03 -6.41
N ASN A 139 -21.81 9.22 -6.32
CA ASN A 139 -21.66 8.06 -5.43
C ASN A 139 -20.51 7.24 -6.04
N LEU A 140 -19.61 6.66 -5.25
CA LEU A 140 -18.73 5.58 -5.74
C LEU A 140 -19.56 4.31 -6.09
N GLY A 141 -20.82 4.45 -6.57
CA GLY A 141 -21.70 3.44 -7.15
C GLY A 141 -21.19 2.89 -8.49
N VAL A 142 -19.87 2.88 -8.64
CA VAL A 142 -19.09 2.25 -9.68
C VAL A 142 -18.10 1.38 -8.94
N SER A 143 -18.23 0.07 -9.05
CA SER A 143 -17.19 -0.84 -8.58
C SER A 143 -15.98 -0.64 -9.49
N ILE A 144 -15.00 0.15 -9.06
CA ILE A 144 -13.71 0.24 -9.77
C ILE A 144 -13.06 -1.14 -9.65
N GLY A 145 -12.96 -1.85 -10.77
CA GLY A 145 -12.34 -3.17 -10.82
C GLY A 145 -10.83 -3.05 -10.94
N ALA A 146 -10.36 -2.11 -11.76
CA ALA A 146 -8.94 -1.83 -11.98
C ALA A 146 -8.68 -0.33 -12.16
N PHE A 147 -7.60 0.14 -11.56
CA PHE A 147 -7.10 1.51 -11.66
C PHE A 147 -5.62 1.46 -12.03
N SER A 148 -5.29 1.91 -13.23
CA SER A 148 -3.92 1.90 -13.76
C SER A 148 -3.31 3.29 -13.68
N ILE A 149 -2.08 3.37 -13.16
CA ILE A 149 -1.28 4.59 -13.12
C ILE A 149 -0.03 4.39 -13.97
N THR A 150 0.11 5.17 -15.04
CA THR A 150 1.30 5.13 -15.90
C THR A 150 1.99 6.49 -15.93
N LYS A 151 3.30 6.48 -16.18
CA LYS A 151 4.06 7.71 -16.41
C LYS A 151 3.59 8.38 -17.69
N ARG A 152 3.54 9.71 -17.67
CA ARG A 152 3.29 10.54 -18.84
C ARG A 152 4.60 10.93 -19.53
#